data_AF-A0A7G2M2K6-F1
#
_entry.id   AF-A0A7G2M2K6-F1
#
_cell.length_a   1.000
_cell.length_b   1.000
_cell.length_c   1.000
_cell.angle_alpha   90.00
_cell.angle_beta   90.00
_cell.angle_gamma   90.00
#
_symmetry.space_group_name_H-M   'P 1'
#
loop_
_entity.id
_entity.type
_entity.pdbx_description
1 polymer ?
#
loop_
_entity_poly.entity_id
_entity_poly.type
_entity_poly.pdbx_seq_one_letter_code
_entity_poly.pdbx_strand_id
1 'polypeptide(L)'
;NAACVAAGVPLISGALSQWEGQLSVFDPARGAPCYRCIFPKAPAAHLAPSCAEAGVIGPLPGVIGTMMALEAVKVITGAGSVLRGQMMIYDGLYGENRQIAITRCEGCETCGG
;
A
#
# COMPACT_ATOMS: atom_id res chain seq x y z
N ASN A 1 2.57 1.43 10.12
CA ASN A 1 3.25 2.60 9.52
C ASN A 1 4.22 3.27 10.48
N ALA A 2 3.77 4.05 11.48
CA ALA A 2 4.67 4.86 12.33
C ALA A 2 5.81 4.05 12.98
N ALA A 3 5.50 2.86 13.52
CA ALA A 3 6.52 1.96 14.07
C ALA A 3 7.58 1.53 13.03
N CYS A 4 7.17 1.22 11.79
CA CYS A 4 8.08 0.85 10.70
C CYS A 4 8.99 2.02 10.32
N VAL A 5 8.43 3.24 10.25
CA VAL A 5 9.21 4.46 9.99
C VAL A 5 10.23 4.69 11.09
N ALA A 6 9.83 4.61 12.37
CA ALA A 6 10.73 4.77 13.50
C ALA A 6 11.85 3.72 13.53
N ALA A 7 11.56 2.48 13.11
CA ALA A 7 12.53 1.40 13.03
C ALA A 7 13.37 1.39 11.74
N GLY A 8 13.09 2.26 10.77
CA GLY A 8 13.78 2.27 9.47
C GLY A 8 13.56 1.00 8.64
N VAL A 9 12.44 0.30 8.84
CA VAL A 9 12.10 -0.93 8.09
C VAL A 9 10.97 -0.67 7.08
N PRO A 10 11.01 -1.32 5.91
CA PRO A 10 9.95 -1.15 4.91
C PRO A 10 8.62 -1.73 5.40
N LEU A 11 7.53 -1.07 5.02
CA LEU A 11 6.16 -1.54 5.21
C LEU A 11 5.57 -1.92 3.85
N ILE A 12 5.23 -3.19 3.68
CA ILE A 12 4.44 -3.67 2.53
C ILE A 12 2.98 -3.66 2.95
N SER A 13 2.16 -2.87 2.26
CA SER A 13 0.77 -2.64 2.64
C SER A 13 -0.15 -3.00 1.49
N GLY A 14 -1.09 -3.90 1.75
CA GLY A 14 -2.23 -4.17 0.90
C GLY A 14 -3.51 -3.55 1.47
N ALA A 15 -4.41 -3.09 0.61
CA ALA A 15 -5.76 -2.65 0.97
C ALA A 15 -6.76 -3.19 -0.05
N LEU A 16 -8.01 -3.40 0.36
CA LEU A 16 -9.03 -4.05 -0.46
C LEU A 16 -10.38 -3.34 -0.28
N SER A 17 -11.16 -3.26 -1.35
CA SER A 17 -12.56 -2.85 -1.31
C SER A 17 -13.33 -3.48 -2.45
N GLN A 18 -14.40 -4.23 -2.15
CA GLN A 18 -15.26 -4.90 -3.14
C GLN A 18 -14.47 -5.75 -4.16
N TRP A 19 -14.12 -5.18 -5.31
CA TRP A 19 -13.38 -5.82 -6.41
C TRP A 19 -11.97 -5.25 -6.62
N GLU A 20 -11.61 -4.18 -5.92
CA GLU A 20 -10.34 -3.47 -6.08
C GLU A 20 -9.36 -3.81 -4.95
N GLY A 21 -8.10 -4.04 -5.32
CA GLY A 21 -6.97 -4.15 -4.41
C GLY A 21 -5.94 -3.05 -4.65
N GLN A 22 -5.24 -2.64 -3.60
CA GLN A 22 -4.13 -1.68 -3.67
C GLN A 22 -2.89 -2.28 -3.00
N LEU A 23 -1.72 -1.99 -3.55
CA LEU A 23 -0.43 -2.46 -3.01
C LEU A 23 0.65 -1.39 -3.18
N SER A 24 1.43 -1.17 -2.12
CA SER A 24 2.65 -0.36 -2.19
C SER A 24 3.69 -0.82 -1.16
N VAL A 25 4.96 -0.50 -1.42
CA VAL A 25 6.07 -0.63 -0.46
C VAL A 25 6.45 0.76 0.05
N PHE A 26 6.04 1.04 1.28
CA PHE A 26 6.37 2.28 1.98
C PHE A 26 7.73 2.13 2.68
N ASP A 27 8.73 2.89 2.24
CA ASP A 27 10.11 2.78 2.75
C ASP A 27 10.81 4.15 2.81
N PRO A 28 10.45 5.01 3.79
CA PRO A 28 11.01 6.35 3.91
C PRO A 28 12.52 6.40 4.15
N ALA A 29 13.08 5.36 4.79
CA ALA A 29 14.52 5.22 4.99
C ALA A 29 15.28 5.12 3.65
N ARG A 30 14.58 4.82 2.55
CA ARG A 30 15.11 4.75 1.18
C ARG A 30 14.45 5.76 0.23
N GLY A 31 13.90 6.85 0.77
CA GLY A 31 13.40 7.98 -0.03
C GLY A 31 11.96 7.84 -0.55
N ALA A 32 11.27 6.72 -0.27
CA ALA A 32 9.85 6.57 -0.63
C ALA A 32 8.93 7.32 0.36
N PRO A 33 7.66 7.62 -0.01
CA PRO A 33 6.67 8.09 0.97
C PRO A 33 6.44 7.08 2.09
N CYS A 34 5.98 7.55 3.25
CA CYS A 34 5.31 6.68 4.22
C CYS A 34 3.82 6.57 3.88
N TYR A 35 3.10 5.64 4.51
CA TYR A 35 1.65 5.49 4.31
C TYR A 35 0.89 6.80 4.53
N ARG A 36 1.28 7.56 5.58
CA ARG A 36 0.64 8.82 5.97
C ARG A 36 0.95 10.00 5.03
N CYS A 37 1.93 9.88 4.13
CA CYS A 37 2.08 10.87 3.05
C CYS A 37 0.90 10.83 2.08
N ILE A 38 0.29 9.65 1.89
CA ILE A 38 -0.79 9.43 0.93
C ILE A 38 -2.15 9.51 1.62
N PHE A 39 -2.25 8.93 2.82
CA PHE A 39 -3.45 8.92 3.64
C PHE A 39 -3.21 9.69 4.94
N PRO A 40 -3.20 11.04 4.90
CA PRO A 40 -2.81 11.87 6.05
C PRO A 40 -3.80 11.77 7.21
N LYS A 41 -5.09 11.61 6.89
CA LYS A 41 -6.18 11.48 7.84
C LYS A 41 -7.02 10.28 7.45
N ALA A 42 -7.53 9.56 8.45
CA ALA A 42 -8.50 8.51 8.19
C ALA A 42 -9.74 9.13 7.50
N PRO A 43 -10.31 8.46 6.48
CA PRO A 43 -11.57 8.89 5.90
C PRO A 43 -12.68 8.84 6.97
N ALA A 44 -13.73 9.65 6.79
CA ALA A 44 -14.90 9.56 7.66
C ALA A 44 -15.51 8.16 7.57
N ALA A 45 -15.99 7.59 8.69
CA ALA A 45 -16.43 6.20 8.75
C ALA A 45 -17.49 5.84 7.69
N HIS A 46 -18.37 6.77 7.35
CA HIS A 46 -19.40 6.58 6.31
C HIS A 46 -18.87 6.57 4.87
N LEU A 47 -17.64 7.05 4.64
CA LEU A 47 -16.98 7.07 3.33
C LEU A 47 -16.10 5.84 3.09
N ALA A 48 -15.79 5.09 4.15
CA ALA A 48 -14.95 3.89 4.09
C ALA A 48 -15.56 2.78 4.96
N PRO A 49 -16.70 2.19 4.53
CA PRO A 49 -17.28 1.04 5.21
C PRO A 49 -16.27 -0.10 5.28
N SER A 50 -16.37 -0.89 6.34
CA SER A 50 -15.49 -2.06 6.52
C SER A 50 -15.74 -3.11 5.44
N CYS A 51 -14.77 -4.01 5.22
CA CYS A 51 -14.98 -5.17 4.32
C CYS A 51 -16.20 -6.02 4.73
N ALA A 52 -16.54 -6.05 6.03
CA ALA A 52 -17.70 -6.76 6.54
C ALA A 52 -19.04 -6.09 6.14
N GLU A 53 -19.04 -4.78 5.96
CA GLU A 53 -20.23 -3.99 5.58
C GLU A 53 -20.34 -3.82 4.06
N ALA A 54 -19.23 -3.51 3.38
CA ALA A 54 -19.18 -3.23 1.95
C ALA A 54 -19.10 -4.49 1.08
N GLY A 55 -18.64 -5.60 1.67
CA GLY A 55 -18.27 -6.82 0.96
C GLY A 55 -16.88 -6.75 0.30
N VAL A 56 -16.26 -7.91 0.16
CA VAL A 56 -15.03 -8.12 -0.62
C VAL A 56 -15.14 -9.45 -1.35
N ILE A 57 -14.79 -9.49 -2.64
CA ILE A 57 -14.85 -10.74 -3.40
C ILE A 57 -13.78 -11.71 -2.88
N GLY A 58 -14.20 -12.90 -2.46
CA GLY A 58 -13.38 -13.82 -1.66
C GLY A 58 -11.96 -14.12 -2.16
N PRO A 59 -11.72 -14.27 -3.48
CA PRO A 59 -10.37 -14.51 -4.01
C PRO A 59 -9.43 -13.30 -3.96
N LEU A 60 -9.95 -12.08 -3.91
CA LEU A 60 -9.15 -10.86 -4.01
C LEU A 60 -8.10 -10.70 -2.88
N PRO A 61 -8.42 -10.98 -1.59
CA PRO A 61 -7.39 -11.06 -0.55
C PRO A 61 -6.25 -12.04 -0.86
N GLY A 62 -6.55 -13.16 -1.52
CA GLY A 62 -5.54 -14.14 -1.94
C GLY A 62 -4.61 -13.60 -3.03
N VAL A 63 -5.17 -12.89 -4.02
CA VAL A 63 -4.40 -12.22 -5.08
C VAL A 63 -3.47 -11.17 -4.48
N ILE A 64 -4.01 -10.23 -3.71
CA ILE A 64 -3.22 -9.12 -3.15
C ILE A 64 -2.22 -9.60 -2.10
N GLY A 65 -2.61 -10.55 -1.24
CA GLY A 65 -1.70 -11.16 -0.26
C GLY A 65 -0.51 -11.87 -0.93
N THR A 66 -0.74 -12.56 -2.05
CA THR A 66 0.35 -13.18 -2.83
C THR A 66 1.28 -12.13 -3.44
N MET A 67 0.73 -11.04 -3.97
CA MET A 67 1.53 -9.92 -4.49
C MET A 67 2.34 -9.24 -3.37
N MET A 68 1.76 -9.06 -2.18
CA MET A 68 2.48 -8.55 -1.00
C MET A 68 3.66 -9.47 -0.61
N ALA A 69 3.44 -10.79 -0.59
CA ALA A 69 4.50 -11.74 -0.30
C ALA A 69 5.63 -11.67 -1.34
N LEU A 70 5.28 -11.49 -2.63
CA LEU A 70 6.27 -11.33 -3.69
C LEU A 70 7.08 -10.03 -3.56
N GLU A 71 6.45 -8.92 -3.17
CA GLU A 71 7.18 -7.69 -2.83
C GLU A 71 8.15 -7.93 -1.65
N ALA A 72 7.75 -8.72 -0.65
CA ALA A 72 8.63 -9.02 0.49
C ALA A 72 9.87 -9.79 0.05
N VAL A 73 9.70 -10.80 -0.81
CA VAL A 73 10.82 -11.55 -1.39
C VAL A 73 11.75 -10.61 -2.18
N LYS A 74 11.21 -9.73 -3.02
CA LYS A 74 12.01 -8.75 -3.78
C LYS A 74 12.77 -7.78 -2.87
N VAL A 75 12.13 -7.29 -1.80
CA VAL A 75 12.77 -6.41 -0.81
C VAL A 75 13.94 -7.12 -0.11
N ILE A 76 13.73 -8.37 0.33
CA ILE A 76 14.75 -9.16 1.06
C ILE A 76 15.93 -9.51 0.15
N THR A 77 15.64 -9.94 -1.07
CA THR A 77 16.66 -10.43 -2.02
C THR A 77 17.34 -9.33 -2.83
N GLY A 78 16.76 -8.12 -2.85
CA GLY A 78 17.19 -7.06 -3.75
C GLY A 78 16.86 -7.31 -5.23
N ALA A 79 15.93 -8.23 -5.52
CA ALA A 79 15.60 -8.63 -6.88
C ALA A 79 14.65 -7.63 -7.57
N GLY A 80 14.97 -7.30 -8.83
CA GLY A 80 14.12 -6.51 -9.72
C GLY A 80 13.75 -5.14 -9.16
N SER A 81 12.56 -4.67 -9.51
CA SER A 81 11.97 -3.42 -8.99
C SER A 81 10.89 -3.73 -7.95
N VAL A 82 10.94 -3.01 -6.84
CA VAL A 82 9.91 -3.03 -5.80
C VAL A 82 8.94 -1.87 -6.00
N LEU A 83 7.71 -1.97 -5.48
CA LEU A 83 6.69 -0.92 -5.54
C LEU A 83 6.97 0.26 -4.57
N ARG A 84 8.24 0.67 -4.44
CA ARG A 84 8.63 1.89 -3.74
C ARG A 84 8.29 3.10 -4.59
N GLY A 85 7.60 4.09 -4.01
CA GLY A 85 7.20 5.30 -4.73
C GLY A 85 6.14 5.05 -5.80
N GLN A 86 5.51 3.88 -5.80
CA GLN A 86 4.42 3.50 -6.70
C GLN A 86 3.28 2.90 -5.88
N MET A 87 2.04 3.18 -6.29
CA MET A 87 0.86 2.47 -5.81
C MET A 87 0.29 1.68 -6.97
N MET A 88 0.25 0.37 -6.81
CA MET A 88 -0.44 -0.52 -7.72
C MET A 88 -1.92 -0.61 -7.29
N ILE A 89 -2.82 -0.52 -8.27
CA ILE A 89 -4.25 -0.69 -8.14
C ILE A 89 -4.65 -1.82 -9.07
N TYR A 90 -5.20 -2.88 -8.51
CA TYR A 90 -5.70 -4.05 -9.21
C TYR A 90 -7.22 -4.01 -9.24
N ASP A 91 -7.79 -3.89 -10.43
CA ASP A 91 -9.22 -3.98 -10.66
C ASP A 91 -9.57 -5.43 -11.02
N GLY A 92 -10.16 -6.16 -10.07
CA GLY A 92 -10.56 -7.55 -10.27
C GLY A 92 -11.82 -7.72 -11.12
N LEU A 93 -12.61 -6.67 -11.35
CA LEU A 93 -13.83 -6.74 -12.15
C LEU A 93 -13.50 -6.72 -13.65
N TYR A 94 -12.51 -5.90 -14.03
CA TYR A 94 -12.05 -5.77 -15.41
C TYR A 94 -10.71 -6.49 -15.68
N GLY A 95 -10.05 -7.01 -14.64
CA GLY A 95 -8.77 -7.69 -14.76
C GLY A 95 -7.62 -6.74 -15.09
N GLU A 96 -7.72 -5.47 -14.69
CA GLU A 96 -6.77 -4.44 -15.04
C GLU A 96 -5.78 -4.17 -13.90
N ASN A 97 -4.58 -3.74 -14.28
CA ASN A 97 -3.57 -3.30 -13.33
C ASN A 97 -3.09 -1.89 -13.69
N ARG A 98 -3.21 -0.96 -12.75
CA ARG A 98 -2.79 0.42 -12.90
C ARG A 98 -1.71 0.72 -11.87
N GLN A 99 -0.67 1.43 -12.28
CA GLN A 99 0.35 1.94 -11.37
C GLN A 99 0.36 3.46 -11.43
N ILE A 100 0.34 4.08 -10.26
CA ILE A 100 0.46 5.52 -10.12
C ILE A 100 1.69 5.85 -9.27
N ALA A 101 2.39 6.91 -9.66
CA ALA A 101 3.49 7.42 -8.85
C ALA A 101 2.94 8.04 -7.57
N ILE A 102 3.62 7.79 -6.45
CA ILE A 102 3.33 8.39 -5.15
C ILE A 102 4.58 9.05 -4.59
N THR A 103 4.43 10.24 -4.02
CA THR A 103 5.53 11.09 -3.60
C THR A 103 5.52 11.34 -2.10
N ARG A 104 6.70 11.56 -1.52
CA ARG A 104 6.86 11.96 -0.12
C ARG A 104 6.27 13.36 0.05
N CYS A 105 5.47 13.51 1.10
CA CYS A 105 4.95 14.82 1.52
C CYS A 105 5.96 15.46 2.49
N GLU A 106 6.43 16.67 2.19
CA GLU A 106 7.44 17.40 2.98
C GLU A 106 6.96 17.65 4.42
N GLY A 107 5.70 18.03 4.61
CA GLY A 107 5.10 18.30 5.93
C GLY A 107 4.55 17.07 6.65
N CYS A 108 5.00 15.85 6.32
CA CYS A 108 4.40 14.63 6.89
C CYS A 108 4.74 14.47 8.37
N GLU A 109 3.72 14.41 9.24
CA GLU A 109 3.88 14.20 10.69
C GLU A 109 4.57 12.87 11.09
N THR A 110 4.73 11.91 10.16
CA THR A 110 5.44 10.65 10.45
C THR A 110 6.85 10.61 9.89
N CYS A 111 7.06 11.09 8.66
CA CYS A 111 8.34 10.95 7.98
C CYS A 111 8.83 12.28 7.37
N GLY A 112 8.31 13.43 7.81
CA GLY A 112 8.73 14.76 7.37
C GLY A 112 9.92 15.33 8.15
N GLY A 113 10.40 14.59 9.16
CA GLY A 113 11.70 14.84 9.78
C GLY A 113 12.87 14.35 8.95
#